data_AF-A0A1F6ZS11-F1
#
_entry.id   AF-A0A1F6ZS11-F1
#
_cell.length_a   1.000
_cell.length_b   1.000
_cell.length_c   1.000
_cell.angle_alpha   90.00
_cell.angle_beta   90.00
_cell.angle_gamma   90.00
#
_symmetry.space_group_name_H-M   'P 1'
#
loop_
_entity.id
_entity.type
_entity.pdbx_description
1 polymer ?
#
loop_
_entity_poly.entity_id
_entity_poly.type
_entity_poly.pdbx_seq_one_letter_code
_entity_poly.pdbx_strand_id
1 'polypeptide(L)'
;MFLADGVLSPLSSGASPLEAFAGAAVGIMVLFLLLGVAIWVYIALAHMAIARRAGQNDSISGLSWVLGFGPLLIAYILSGMHWWPWLLMLITFLLLYLGFALVLFSPVLGVLFIILSVIGFLVFGVYSIIWMCKMFKAVGRSIWFALLLVILTVVGYPLAFLGAYIQIFVLSLIGLLIVLAAGILYLVFIGIAAWGSRGQARAPAAAKPAARKK
;
A
#
# COMPACT_ATOMS: atom_id res chain seq x y z
N MET A 1 -27.58 14.67 -29.43
CA MET A 1 -26.85 14.89 -30.69
C MET A 1 -25.86 16.05 -30.53
N PHE A 2 -25.00 16.04 -29.50
CA PHE A 2 -24.12 17.19 -29.18
C PHE A 2 -22.73 16.79 -28.60
N LEU A 3 -22.34 15.51 -28.69
CA LEU A 3 -21.06 15.02 -28.15
C LEU A 3 -20.12 14.43 -29.21
N ALA A 4 -20.46 14.51 -30.50
CA ALA A 4 -19.68 13.86 -31.55
C ALA A 4 -18.65 14.79 -32.24
N ASP A 5 -18.86 16.11 -32.27
CA ASP A 5 -18.06 16.99 -33.13
C ASP A 5 -16.79 17.56 -32.46
N GLY A 6 -16.69 17.47 -31.13
CA GLY A 6 -15.57 18.07 -30.37
C GLY A 6 -14.38 17.16 -30.10
N VAL A 7 -14.54 15.84 -30.20
CA VAL A 7 -13.51 14.87 -29.78
C VAL A 7 -12.61 14.42 -30.95
N LEU A 8 -13.06 14.59 -32.19
CA LEU A 8 -12.34 14.13 -33.39
C LEU A 8 -11.67 15.25 -34.22
N SER A 9 -11.82 16.52 -33.83
CA SER A 9 -11.17 17.66 -34.48
C SER A 9 -9.63 17.81 -34.32
N PRO A 10 -8.89 17.10 -33.44
CA PRO A 10 -7.43 17.32 -33.31
C PRO A 10 -6.63 16.95 -34.56
N LEU A 11 -7.18 16.14 -35.46
CA LEU A 11 -6.50 15.75 -36.70
C LEU A 11 -6.46 16.87 -37.75
N SER A 12 -7.21 17.95 -37.55
CA SER A 12 -7.26 19.09 -38.47
C SER A 12 -6.45 20.31 -38.02
N SER A 13 -5.87 20.30 -36.82
CA SER A 13 -5.34 21.51 -36.18
C SER A 13 -3.88 21.85 -36.53
N GLY A 14 -3.24 21.12 -37.46
CA GLY A 14 -1.83 21.36 -37.81
C GLY A 14 -0.84 21.14 -36.65
N ALA A 15 -1.26 20.46 -35.59
CA ALA A 15 -0.42 20.19 -34.43
C ALA A 15 0.77 19.29 -34.83
N SER A 16 1.97 19.63 -34.35
CA SER A 16 3.14 18.79 -34.62
C SER A 16 3.00 17.43 -33.91
N PRO A 17 3.63 16.35 -34.40
CA PRO A 17 3.61 15.05 -33.72
C PRO A 17 4.06 15.12 -32.25
N LEU A 18 4.96 16.06 -31.93
CA LEU A 18 5.42 16.32 -30.57
C LEU A 18 4.31 16.89 -29.67
N GLU A 19 3.51 17.83 -30.17
CA GLU A 19 2.37 18.40 -29.44
C GLU A 19 1.28 17.35 -29.18
N ALA A 20 1.00 16.51 -30.19
CA ALA A 20 0.07 15.39 -30.03
C ALA A 20 0.55 14.40 -28.96
N PHE A 21 1.84 14.06 -28.98
CA PHE A 21 2.45 13.19 -27.97
C PHE A 21 2.41 13.82 -26.56
N ALA A 22 2.79 15.09 -26.44
CA ALA A 22 2.76 15.81 -25.17
C ALA A 22 1.33 15.88 -24.61
N GLY A 23 0.32 16.18 -25.45
CA GLY A 23 -1.08 16.18 -25.08
C GLY A 23 -1.55 14.81 -24.58
N ALA A 24 -1.20 13.73 -25.27
CA ALA A 24 -1.50 12.37 -24.84
C ALA A 24 -0.82 12.02 -23.50
N ALA A 25 0.46 12.39 -23.33
CA ALA A 25 1.19 12.15 -22.10
C ALA A 25 0.56 12.88 -20.90
N VAL A 26 0.18 14.15 -21.06
CA VAL A 26 -0.55 14.91 -20.03
C VAL A 26 -1.89 14.25 -19.72
N GLY A 27 -2.65 13.85 -20.75
CA GLY A 27 -3.93 13.15 -20.56
C GLY A 27 -3.79 11.85 -19.76
N ILE A 28 -2.80 11.04 -20.08
CA ILE A 28 -2.48 9.79 -19.36
C ILE A 28 -2.06 10.11 -17.92
N MET A 29 -1.22 11.12 -17.70
CA MET A 29 -0.80 11.54 -16.35
C MET A 29 -1.99 11.96 -15.49
N VAL A 30 -2.91 12.78 -16.03
CA VAL A 30 -4.13 13.21 -15.34
C VAL A 30 -5.01 12.00 -15.00
N LEU A 31 -5.19 11.07 -15.94
CA LEU A 31 -5.95 9.84 -15.70
C LEU A 31 -5.37 9.02 -14.54
N PHE A 32 -4.05 8.82 -14.50
CA PHE A 32 -3.39 8.10 -13.41
C PHE A 32 -3.49 8.83 -12.07
N LEU A 33 -3.44 10.16 -12.06
CA LEU A 33 -3.63 10.95 -10.85
C LEU A 33 -5.05 10.75 -10.30
N LEU A 34 -6.07 10.84 -11.15
CA LEU A 34 -7.47 10.60 -10.75
C LEU A 34 -7.67 9.17 -10.25
N LEU A 35 -7.09 8.18 -10.94
CA LEU A 35 -7.14 6.78 -10.52
C LEU A 35 -6.46 6.57 -9.17
N GLY A 36 -5.30 7.20 -8.95
CA GLY A 36 -4.57 7.15 -7.68
C GLY A 36 -5.39 7.72 -6.51
N VAL A 37 -6.06 8.86 -6.72
CA VAL A 37 -6.97 9.44 -5.73
C VAL A 37 -8.15 8.51 -5.46
N ALA A 38 -8.77 7.93 -6.49
CA ALA A 38 -9.88 7.00 -6.33
C ALA A 38 -9.48 5.75 -5.54
N ILE A 39 -8.32 5.16 -5.85
CA ILE A 39 -7.75 4.02 -5.13
C ILE A 39 -7.48 4.39 -3.67
N TRP A 40 -6.88 5.56 -3.41
CA TRP A 40 -6.63 6.02 -2.05
C TRP A 40 -7.92 6.19 -1.23
N VAL A 41 -8.93 6.86 -1.79
CA VAL A 41 -10.24 7.02 -1.13
C VAL A 41 -10.87 5.67 -0.84
N TYR A 42 -10.83 4.74 -1.80
CA TYR A 42 -11.34 3.38 -1.60
C TYR A 42 -10.62 2.65 -0.46
N ILE A 43 -9.28 2.70 -0.42
CA ILE A 43 -8.47 2.10 0.64
C ILE A 43 -8.81 2.71 2.00
N ALA A 44 -8.91 4.05 2.08
CA ALA A 44 -9.26 4.76 3.30
C ALA A 44 -10.64 4.32 3.82
N LEU A 45 -11.66 4.36 2.97
CA LEU A 45 -13.02 3.92 3.32
C LEU A 45 -13.07 2.45 3.74
N ALA A 46 -12.36 1.56 3.05
CA ALA A 46 -12.30 0.15 3.41
C ALA A 46 -11.69 -0.07 4.81
N HIS A 47 -10.57 0.60 5.13
CA HIS A 47 -9.95 0.48 6.44
C HIS A 47 -10.77 1.13 7.55
N MET A 48 -11.47 2.23 7.25
CA MET A 48 -12.44 2.83 8.17
C MET A 48 -13.55 1.84 8.53
N ALA A 49 -14.10 1.14 7.53
CA ALA A 49 -15.13 0.12 7.75
C ALA A 49 -14.59 -1.08 8.54
N ILE A 50 -13.36 -1.53 8.25
CA ILE A 50 -12.67 -2.60 9.00
C ILE A 50 -12.49 -2.20 10.47
N ALA A 51 -12.03 -0.98 10.76
CA ALA A 51 -11.84 -0.48 12.13
C ALA A 51 -13.17 -0.44 12.91
N ARG A 52 -14.24 0.08 12.29
CA ARG A 52 -15.59 0.10 12.87
C ARG A 52 -16.13 -1.30 13.13
N ARG A 53 -15.94 -2.23 12.18
CA ARG A 53 -16.32 -3.65 12.34
C ARG A 53 -15.58 -4.34 13.47
N ALA A 54 -14.35 -3.94 13.73
CA ALA A 54 -13.55 -4.42 14.86
C ALA A 54 -13.87 -3.71 16.19
N GLY A 55 -14.93 -2.89 16.24
CA GLY A 55 -15.39 -2.23 17.46
C GLY A 55 -14.51 -1.06 17.93
N GLN A 56 -13.69 -0.49 17.04
CA GLN A 56 -12.88 0.68 17.37
C GLN A 56 -13.70 1.97 17.26
N ASN A 57 -13.32 2.97 18.05
CA ASN A 57 -13.96 4.29 18.06
C ASN A 57 -13.82 5.02 16.71
N ASP A 58 -14.71 5.99 16.45
CA ASP A 58 -14.67 6.80 15.23
C ASP A 58 -13.38 7.60 15.08
N SER A 59 -12.75 8.02 16.18
CA SER A 59 -11.45 8.72 16.16
C SER A 59 -10.34 7.87 15.52
N ILE A 60 -10.28 6.57 15.86
CA ILE A 60 -9.30 5.63 15.30
C ILE A 60 -9.61 5.37 13.83
N SER A 61 -10.90 5.28 13.48
CA SER A 61 -11.34 5.06 12.11
C SER A 61 -10.95 6.22 11.18
N GLY A 62 -10.89 7.44 11.70
CA GLY A 62 -10.40 8.64 10.99
C GLY A 62 -8.93 8.56 10.57
N LEU A 63 -8.10 7.75 11.23
CA LEU A 63 -6.68 7.57 10.85
C LEU A 63 -6.50 6.94 9.46
N SER A 64 -7.53 6.29 8.93
CA SER A 64 -7.51 5.70 7.57
C SER A 64 -7.24 6.71 6.46
N TRP A 65 -7.54 8.00 6.69
CA TRP A 65 -7.32 9.09 5.74
C TRP A 65 -5.86 9.52 5.64
N VAL A 66 -4.98 9.11 6.56
CA VAL A 66 -3.56 9.42 6.45
C VAL A 66 -2.97 8.66 5.26
N LEU A 67 -2.56 9.40 4.23
CA LEU A 67 -2.01 8.84 3.00
C LEU A 67 -0.80 7.95 3.30
N GLY A 68 -0.81 6.73 2.76
CA GLY A 68 0.25 5.73 2.93
C GLY A 68 0.28 5.02 4.29
N PHE A 69 0.13 5.75 5.40
CA PHE A 69 0.31 5.22 6.75
C PHE A 69 -0.99 4.81 7.45
N GLY A 70 -2.14 5.36 7.06
CA GLY A 70 -3.43 5.12 7.71
C GLY A 70 -3.81 3.64 7.79
N PRO A 71 -3.79 2.88 6.69
CA PRO A 71 -4.01 1.43 6.69
C PRO A 71 -3.11 0.67 7.67
N LEU A 72 -1.83 1.05 7.73
CA LEU A 72 -0.84 0.40 8.56
C LEU A 72 -1.03 0.74 10.05
N LEU A 73 -1.40 1.98 10.38
CA LEU A 73 -1.75 2.42 11.73
C LEU A 73 -2.99 1.68 12.25
N ILE A 74 -4.03 1.53 11.42
CA ILE A 74 -5.22 0.76 11.78
C ILE A 74 -4.85 -0.72 12.01
N ALA A 75 -4.07 -1.32 11.12
CA ALA A 75 -3.59 -2.69 11.30
C ALA A 75 -2.79 -2.85 12.61
N TYR A 76 -1.91 -1.90 12.92
CA TYR A 76 -1.16 -1.84 14.17
C TYR A 76 -2.08 -1.81 15.40
N ILE A 77 -3.01 -0.85 15.46
CA ILE A 77 -3.94 -0.68 16.58
C ILE A 77 -4.78 -1.95 16.78
N LEU A 78 -5.32 -2.51 15.69
CA LEU A 78 -6.13 -3.73 15.73
C LEU A 78 -5.32 -4.98 16.08
N SER A 79 -4.01 -4.98 15.82
CA SER A 79 -3.14 -6.11 16.16
C SER A 79 -2.85 -6.24 17.67
N GLY A 80 -3.05 -5.15 18.43
CA GLY A 80 -2.70 -5.07 19.85
C GLY A 80 -1.22 -5.30 20.14
N MET A 81 -0.35 -5.12 19.14
CA MET A 81 1.09 -5.33 19.29
C MET A 81 1.80 -4.09 19.83
N HIS A 82 3.06 -4.29 20.24
CA HIS A 82 3.88 -3.20 20.75
C HIS A 82 4.27 -2.21 19.66
N TRP A 83 4.49 -0.94 20.03
CA TRP A 83 4.71 0.18 19.11
C TRP A 83 6.11 0.24 18.49
N TRP A 84 7.07 -0.57 18.98
CA TRP A 84 8.47 -0.49 18.56
C TRP A 84 8.71 -0.61 17.04
N PRO A 85 7.91 -1.32 16.21
CA PRO A 85 8.17 -1.32 14.77
C PRO A 85 8.02 0.07 14.14
N TRP A 86 7.20 0.97 14.71
CA TRP A 86 7.16 2.37 14.30
C TRP A 86 8.46 3.11 14.62
N LEU A 87 9.07 2.82 15.78
CA LEU A 87 10.38 3.35 16.13
C LEU A 87 11.46 2.81 15.17
N LEU A 88 11.39 1.52 14.84
CA LEU A 88 12.26 0.91 13.84
C LEU A 88 12.13 1.63 12.50
N MET A 89 10.91 1.88 12.03
CA MET A 89 10.67 2.63 10.80
C MET A 89 11.31 4.02 10.84
N LEU A 90 11.09 4.78 11.92
CA LEU A 90 11.67 6.11 12.09
C LEU A 90 13.21 6.08 12.09
N ILE A 91 13.81 5.21 12.90
CA ILE A 91 15.28 5.04 12.96
C ILE A 91 15.82 4.64 11.60
N THR A 92 15.15 3.72 10.91
CA THR A 92 15.56 3.25 9.58
C THR A 92 15.56 4.39 8.56
N PHE A 93 14.53 5.25 8.57
CA PHE A 93 14.50 6.46 7.73
C PHE A 93 15.62 7.44 8.06
N LEU A 94 15.91 7.66 9.34
CA LEU A 94 17.03 8.52 9.76
C LEU A 94 18.38 7.96 9.33
N LEU A 95 18.58 6.65 9.46
CA LEU A 95 19.81 5.97 9.00
C LEU A 95 19.95 6.06 7.48
N LEU A 96 18.85 5.92 6.73
CA LEU A 96 18.87 6.08 5.27
C LEU A 96 19.30 7.50 4.88
N TYR A 97 18.69 8.53 5.48
CA TYR A 97 19.02 9.92 5.20
C TYR A 97 20.48 10.25 5.58
N LEU A 98 20.91 9.78 6.76
CA LEU A 98 22.30 9.92 7.21
C LEU A 98 23.27 9.20 6.26
N GLY A 99 22.91 8.01 5.77
CA GLY A 99 23.69 7.27 4.79
C GLY A 99 23.92 8.08 3.52
N PHE A 100 22.86 8.66 2.95
CA PHE A 100 22.99 9.53 1.78
C PHE A 100 23.86 10.77 2.03
N ALA A 101 23.68 11.43 3.18
CA ALA A 101 24.52 12.57 3.54
C ALA A 101 26.01 12.17 3.68
N LEU A 102 26.27 11.03 4.33
CA LEU A 102 27.63 10.52 4.54
C LEU A 102 28.30 10.01 3.27
N VAL A 103 27.56 9.51 2.27
CA VAL A 103 28.16 9.08 0.98
C VAL A 103 28.98 10.21 0.34
N LEU A 104 28.58 11.48 0.53
CA LEU A 104 29.31 12.64 0.00
C LEU A 104 30.68 12.86 0.66
N PHE A 105 30.84 12.44 1.91
CA PHE A 105 32.08 12.63 2.69
C PHE A 105 32.92 11.35 2.80
N SER A 106 32.26 10.20 2.93
CA SER A 106 32.87 8.88 3.04
C SER A 106 31.95 7.83 2.39
N PRO A 107 32.26 7.41 1.14
CA PRO A 107 31.44 6.45 0.41
C PRO A 107 31.24 5.13 1.16
N VAL A 108 32.28 4.61 1.81
CA VAL A 108 32.23 3.33 2.54
C VAL A 108 31.26 3.41 3.71
N LEU A 109 31.35 4.47 4.54
CA LEU A 109 30.43 4.65 5.66
C LEU A 109 29.00 4.88 5.16
N GLY A 110 28.81 5.74 4.16
CA GLY A 110 27.50 6.00 3.58
C GLY A 110 26.80 4.73 3.09
N VAL A 111 27.51 3.88 2.33
CA VAL A 111 27.00 2.57 1.86
C VAL A 111 26.64 1.64 3.02
N LEU A 112 27.46 1.59 4.08
CA LEU A 112 27.16 0.78 5.27
C LEU A 112 25.84 1.19 5.92
N PHE A 113 25.60 2.48 6.11
CA PHE A 113 24.34 3.01 6.68
C PHE A 113 23.14 2.71 5.78
N ILE A 114 23.30 2.79 4.45
CA ILE A 114 22.26 2.42 3.49
C ILE A 114 21.92 0.93 3.64
N ILE A 115 22.91 0.03 3.69
CA ILE A 115 22.68 -1.41 3.88
C ILE A 115 21.94 -1.69 5.19
N LEU A 116 22.37 -1.07 6.29
CA LEU A 116 21.69 -1.21 7.59
C LEU A 116 20.24 -0.73 7.53
N SER A 117 19.97 0.36 6.81
CA SER A 117 18.59 0.84 6.62
C SER A 117 17.74 -0.15 5.80
N VAL A 118 18.30 -0.79 4.77
CA VAL A 118 17.58 -1.82 4.00
C VAL A 118 17.18 -2.99 4.90
N ILE A 119 18.08 -3.45 5.78
CA ILE A 119 17.78 -4.50 6.77
C ILE A 119 16.64 -4.05 7.70
N GLY A 120 16.69 -2.81 8.20
CA GLY A 120 15.63 -2.23 9.03
C GLY A 120 14.26 -2.24 8.33
N PHE A 121 14.22 -1.85 7.06
CA PHE A 121 12.98 -1.87 6.27
C PHE A 121 12.45 -3.28 6.04
N LEU A 122 13.33 -4.27 5.83
CA LEU A 122 12.92 -5.67 5.70
C LEU A 122 12.27 -6.19 6.99
N VAL A 123 12.88 -5.92 8.15
CA VAL A 123 12.32 -6.29 9.46
C VAL A 123 10.98 -5.59 9.68
N PHE A 124 10.88 -4.29 9.40
CA PHE A 124 9.62 -3.55 9.47
C PHE A 124 8.54 -4.11 8.53
N GLY A 125 8.93 -4.54 7.33
CA GLY A 125 8.05 -5.20 6.36
C GLY A 125 7.42 -6.48 6.94
N VAL A 126 8.22 -7.31 7.61
CA VAL A 126 7.72 -8.52 8.30
C VAL A 126 6.69 -8.15 9.36
N TYR A 127 6.96 -7.14 10.19
CA TYR A 127 5.99 -6.67 11.20
C TYR A 127 4.71 -6.14 10.58
N SER A 128 4.81 -5.40 9.47
CA SER A 128 3.67 -4.88 8.73
C SER A 128 2.76 -6.00 8.22
N ILE A 129 3.36 -7.10 7.75
CA ILE A 129 2.62 -8.31 7.32
C ILE A 129 1.92 -8.96 8.52
N ILE A 130 2.61 -9.10 9.66
CA ILE A 130 2.02 -9.67 10.88
C ILE A 130 0.82 -8.82 11.36
N TRP A 131 0.93 -7.49 11.30
CA TRP A 131 -0.16 -6.58 11.62
C TRP A 131 -1.36 -6.78 10.71
N MET A 132 -1.14 -6.85 9.39
CA MET A 132 -2.21 -7.12 8.42
C MET A 132 -2.88 -8.48 8.65
N CYS A 133 -2.10 -9.54 8.94
CA CYS A 133 -2.63 -10.86 9.28
C CYS A 133 -3.53 -10.81 10.52
N LYS A 134 -3.11 -10.11 11.58
CA LYS A 134 -3.89 -9.95 12.81
C LYS A 134 -5.13 -9.10 12.59
N MET A 135 -5.03 -8.04 11.79
CA MET A 135 -6.17 -7.22 11.39
C MET A 135 -7.25 -8.06 10.70
N PHE A 136 -6.88 -8.88 9.70
CA PHE A 136 -7.84 -9.77 9.05
C PHE A 136 -8.45 -10.78 10.02
N LYS A 137 -7.66 -11.34 10.94
CA LYS A 137 -8.17 -12.24 11.99
C LYS A 137 -9.18 -11.53 12.90
N ALA A 138 -8.95 -10.27 13.25
CA ALA A 138 -9.85 -9.46 14.08
C ALA A 138 -11.22 -9.25 13.42
N VAL A 139 -11.29 -9.15 12.08
CA VAL A 139 -12.54 -9.07 11.32
C VAL A 139 -13.06 -10.42 10.82
N GLY A 140 -12.55 -11.54 11.35
CA GLY A 140 -13.01 -12.89 11.00
C GLY A 140 -12.68 -13.31 9.57
N ARG A 141 -11.63 -12.74 8.97
CA ARG A 141 -11.13 -13.07 7.63
C ARG A 141 -9.90 -13.97 7.70
N SER A 142 -9.69 -14.68 6.60
CA SER A 142 -8.59 -15.62 6.45
C SER A 142 -7.24 -14.91 6.39
N ILE A 143 -6.25 -15.46 7.10
CA ILE A 143 -4.86 -14.97 7.06
C ILE A 143 -4.27 -15.06 5.65
N TRP A 144 -4.76 -15.99 4.83
CA TRP A 144 -4.37 -16.16 3.44
C TRP A 144 -4.54 -14.90 2.59
N PHE A 145 -5.43 -13.99 2.97
CA PHE A 145 -5.63 -12.72 2.26
C PHE A 145 -4.37 -11.85 2.31
N ALA A 146 -3.67 -11.79 3.45
CA ALA A 146 -2.43 -11.03 3.55
C ALA A 146 -1.25 -11.79 2.91
N LEU A 147 -1.14 -13.09 3.16
CA LEU A 147 -0.02 -13.89 2.67
C LEU A 147 0.04 -13.98 1.15
N LEU A 148 -1.11 -14.14 0.48
CA LEU A 148 -1.14 -14.21 -0.98
C LEU A 148 -0.57 -12.94 -1.62
N LEU A 149 -0.89 -11.77 -1.06
CA LEU A 149 -0.40 -10.48 -1.54
C LEU A 149 1.11 -10.36 -1.37
N VAL A 150 1.63 -10.79 -0.23
CA VAL A 150 3.07 -10.81 0.04
C VAL A 150 3.77 -11.73 -0.96
N ILE A 151 3.27 -12.94 -1.16
CA ILE A 151 3.87 -13.91 -2.09
C ILE A 151 3.91 -13.35 -3.51
N LEU A 152 2.78 -12.83 -4.00
CA LEU A 152 2.73 -12.24 -5.34
C LEU A 152 3.69 -11.05 -5.48
N THR A 153 3.80 -10.21 -4.45
CA THR A 153 4.70 -9.06 -4.45
C THR A 153 6.17 -9.48 -4.41
N VAL A 154 6.51 -10.43 -3.53
CA VAL A 154 7.87 -10.96 -3.34
C VAL A 154 8.34 -11.77 -4.54
N VAL A 155 7.44 -12.42 -5.29
CA VAL A 155 7.80 -13.12 -6.55
C VAL A 155 7.80 -12.16 -7.73
N GLY A 156 6.80 -11.28 -7.81
CA GLY A 156 6.61 -10.37 -8.94
C GLY A 156 7.74 -9.34 -9.09
N TYR A 157 8.19 -8.72 -7.99
CA TYR A 157 9.25 -7.70 -8.05
C TYR A 157 10.60 -8.24 -8.53
N PRO A 158 11.16 -9.33 -7.96
CA PRO A 158 12.40 -9.92 -8.45
C PRO A 158 12.28 -10.40 -9.89
N LEU A 159 11.13 -10.93 -10.31
CA LEU A 159 10.91 -11.37 -11.68
C LEU A 159 10.92 -10.17 -12.65
N ALA A 160 10.24 -9.09 -12.29
CA ALA A 160 10.21 -7.85 -13.06
C ALA A 160 11.61 -7.24 -13.20
N PHE A 161 12.34 -7.18 -12.08
CA PHE A 161 13.71 -6.67 -12.00
C PHE A 161 14.69 -7.55 -12.78
N LEU A 162 14.64 -8.87 -12.61
CA LEU A 162 15.48 -9.82 -13.32
C LEU A 162 15.28 -9.70 -14.83
N GLY A 163 14.01 -9.67 -15.29
CA GLY A 163 13.68 -9.48 -16.70
C GLY A 163 14.22 -8.17 -17.28
N ALA A 164 14.15 -7.07 -16.52
CA ALA A 164 14.75 -5.81 -16.92
C ALA A 164 16.30 -5.87 -16.97
N TYR A 165 16.91 -6.51 -15.96
CA TYR A 165 18.37 -6.67 -15.85
C TYR A 165 18.97 -7.48 -17.00
N ILE A 166 18.33 -8.60 -17.38
CA ILE A 166 18.77 -9.44 -18.51
C ILE A 166 18.17 -9.01 -19.86
N GLN A 167 17.47 -7.87 -19.90
CA GLN A 167 16.84 -7.31 -21.10
C GLN A 167 15.80 -8.23 -21.78
N ILE A 168 15.18 -9.16 -21.04
CA ILE A 168 14.06 -9.98 -21.53
C ILE A 168 12.75 -9.27 -21.18
N PHE A 169 12.24 -8.49 -22.14
CA PHE A 169 11.02 -7.68 -22.00
C PHE A 169 9.82 -8.49 -21.51
N VAL A 170 9.59 -9.69 -22.07
CA VAL A 170 8.46 -10.56 -21.71
C VAL A 170 8.50 -10.96 -20.23
N LEU A 171 9.69 -11.28 -19.70
CA LEU A 171 9.86 -11.66 -18.29
C LEU A 171 9.57 -10.47 -17.37
N SER A 172 10.03 -9.28 -17.76
CA SER A 172 9.75 -8.05 -17.01
C SER A 172 8.25 -7.73 -16.99
N LEU A 173 7.58 -7.87 -18.15
CA LEU A 173 6.14 -7.67 -18.29
C LEU A 173 5.34 -8.66 -17.43
N ILE A 174 5.71 -9.94 -17.40
CA ILE A 174 5.07 -10.94 -16.53
C ILE A 174 5.20 -10.54 -15.05
N GLY A 175 6.40 -10.14 -14.62
CA GLY A 175 6.62 -9.68 -13.24
C GLY A 175 5.74 -8.47 -12.88
N LEU A 176 5.65 -7.49 -13.78
CA LEU A 176 4.79 -6.30 -13.60
C LEU A 176 3.30 -6.68 -13.52
N LEU A 177 2.83 -7.60 -14.37
CA LEU A 177 1.44 -8.08 -14.34
C LEU A 177 1.13 -8.81 -13.03
N ILE A 178 2.08 -9.57 -12.47
CA ILE A 178 1.93 -10.22 -11.16
C ILE A 178 1.77 -9.16 -10.05
N VAL A 179 2.60 -8.12 -10.04
CA VAL A 179 2.50 -7.02 -9.07
C VAL A 179 1.18 -6.26 -9.21
N LEU A 180 0.74 -6.00 -10.44
CA LEU A 180 -0.54 -5.37 -10.72
C LEU A 180 -1.71 -6.23 -10.21
N ALA A 181 -1.68 -7.54 -10.47
CA ALA A 181 -2.66 -8.49 -9.97
C ALA A 181 -2.68 -8.51 -8.43
N ALA A 182 -1.52 -8.44 -7.77
CA ALA A 182 -1.44 -8.31 -6.32
C ALA A 182 -2.13 -7.03 -5.82
N GLY A 183 -1.91 -5.89 -6.49
CA GLY A 183 -2.60 -4.64 -6.16
C GLY A 183 -4.12 -4.75 -6.30
N ILE A 184 -4.62 -5.33 -7.39
CA ILE A 184 -6.06 -5.53 -7.61
C ILE A 184 -6.64 -6.49 -6.56
N LEU A 185 -5.98 -7.61 -6.29
CA LEU A 185 -6.40 -8.56 -5.26
C LEU A 185 -6.42 -7.93 -3.87
N TYR A 186 -5.46 -7.04 -3.55
CA TYR A 186 -5.47 -6.29 -2.30
C TYR A 186 -6.75 -5.46 -2.17
N LEU A 187 -7.11 -4.70 -3.21
CA LEU A 187 -8.34 -3.89 -3.23
C LEU A 187 -9.60 -4.76 -3.06
N VAL A 188 -9.64 -5.92 -3.70
CA VAL A 188 -10.75 -6.88 -3.56
C VAL A 188 -10.81 -7.44 -2.14
N PHE A 189 -9.70 -7.90 -1.58
CA PHE A 189 -9.66 -8.51 -0.25
C PHE A 189 -9.98 -7.52 0.86
N ILE A 190 -9.48 -6.29 0.81
CA ILE A 190 -9.87 -5.26 1.77
C ILE A 190 -11.35 -4.89 1.62
N GLY A 191 -11.89 -4.89 0.40
CA GLY A 191 -13.33 -4.67 0.17
C GLY A 191 -14.20 -5.78 0.76
N ILE A 192 -13.81 -7.04 0.58
CA ILE A 192 -14.47 -8.19 1.19
C ILE A 192 -14.38 -8.12 2.72
N ALA A 193 -13.22 -7.72 3.27
CA ALA A 193 -13.07 -7.51 4.71
C ALA A 193 -13.98 -6.38 5.22
N ALA A 194 -14.01 -5.25 4.51
CA ALA A 194 -14.75 -4.04 4.84
C ALA A 194 -16.28 -4.18 4.72
N TRP A 195 -16.77 -4.83 3.66
CA TRP A 195 -18.21 -4.86 3.34
C TRP A 195 -18.80 -6.27 3.21
N GLY A 196 -17.99 -7.30 3.00
CA GLY A 196 -18.49 -8.66 2.78
C GLY A 196 -19.40 -9.16 3.92
N SER A 197 -20.49 -9.81 3.56
CA SER A 197 -21.54 -10.30 4.45
C SER A 197 -21.21 -11.69 4.99
N ARG A 198 -20.64 -11.84 6.18
CA ARG A 198 -20.75 -13.12 6.91
C ARG A 198 -20.90 -12.85 8.40
N GLY A 199 -22.17 -12.76 8.82
CA GLY A 199 -22.68 -12.93 10.18
C GLY A 199 -21.83 -12.33 11.27
N GLN A 200 -22.20 -11.11 11.69
CA GLN A 200 -21.85 -10.48 12.97
C GLN A 200 -20.45 -10.86 13.46
N ALA A 201 -19.46 -10.02 13.14
CA ALA A 201 -18.17 -10.01 13.84
C ALA A 201 -18.44 -10.35 15.30
N ARG A 202 -17.93 -11.51 15.76
CA ARG A 202 -18.21 -12.07 17.10
C ARG A 202 -18.25 -10.89 18.05
N ALA A 203 -19.44 -10.57 18.59
CA ALA A 203 -19.65 -9.42 19.45
C ALA A 203 -18.43 -9.36 20.38
N PRO A 204 -17.66 -8.26 20.36
CA PRO A 204 -16.30 -8.22 20.91
C PRO A 204 -16.39 -8.86 22.28
N ALA A 205 -15.72 -10.02 22.44
CA ALA A 205 -15.88 -10.88 23.61
C ALA A 205 -15.89 -9.97 24.83
N ALA A 206 -17.09 -9.81 25.43
CA ALA A 206 -17.44 -8.64 26.23
C ALA A 206 -16.24 -8.22 27.05
N ALA A 207 -15.68 -7.05 26.74
CA ALA A 207 -14.39 -6.60 27.25
C ALA A 207 -14.33 -6.97 28.73
N LYS A 208 -13.47 -7.95 29.08
CA LYS A 208 -13.40 -8.53 30.41
C LYS A 208 -13.36 -7.34 31.36
N PRO A 209 -14.41 -7.10 32.19
CA PRO A 209 -14.55 -5.85 32.90
C PRO A 209 -13.25 -5.63 33.65
N ALA A 210 -12.55 -4.54 33.31
CA ALA A 210 -11.24 -4.25 33.87
C ALA A 210 -11.41 -4.32 35.38
N ALA A 211 -10.76 -5.31 36.00
CA ALA A 211 -10.84 -5.53 37.43
C ALA A 211 -10.43 -4.22 38.07
N ARG A 212 -11.42 -3.48 38.57
CA ARG A 212 -11.26 -2.15 39.13
C ARG A 212 -10.41 -2.34 40.37
N LYS A 213 -9.10 -2.13 40.26
CA LYS A 213 -8.20 -2.09 41.42
C LYS A 213 -8.68 -0.93 42.27
N LYS A 214 -9.25 -1.26 43.43
CA LYS A 214 -9.52 -0.32 44.52
C LYS A 214 -8.21 0.11 45.14
#